data_AF-A0A8E0V311-F1
#
_entry.id   AF-A0A8E0V311-F1
#
_cell.length_a   1.000
_cell.length_b   1.000
_cell.length_c   1.000
_cell.angle_alpha   90.00
_cell.angle_beta   90.00
_cell.angle_gamma   90.00
#
_symmetry.space_group_name_H-M   'P 1'
#
loop_
_entity.id
_entity.type
_entity.pdbx_description
1 polymer ?
#
loop_
_entity_poly.entity_id
_entity_poly.type
_entity_poly.pdbx_seq_one_letter_code
_entity_poly.pdbx_strand_id
1 'polypeptide(L)'
;MSVGGPNFHICQFSSAFASSGYTIWLFIASDVQTILLPSTIFGITNALAALGFGEVQSQSPAYLSTVRRIPLVIGWVGINLLPLTMNNQRSPSSIAEDSLNKPWRPLPSKRLSGSQAKRLMFGFYTLSMVFSFCYSGGHRQCLGLIVLSTCYNSFGAGDHNPVVRNIINALGYLCFNSGAVEVALGSGSAVFAGSPGARQYSLSLWIVVITAIILTTMHVQDMCDQEGDAKRGRRTLPLVIGDAAARWSIALPMPVWGIICPLLAGSGPLAAGLSVVLAFAVAIRILMWRDTASDRMTFRVWNVWISVVYMLPLLGGVSWS
;
A
#
# COMPACT_ATOMS: atom_id res chain seq x y z
N MET A 1 2.05 -53.75 26.50
CA MET A 1 2.16 -52.92 25.28
C MET A 1 1.31 -51.67 25.49
N SER A 2 1.92 -50.55 25.87
CA SER A 2 1.23 -49.26 25.98
C SER A 2 1.39 -48.52 24.67
N VAL A 3 0.27 -48.26 23.99
CA VAL A 3 0.22 -47.55 22.71
C VAL A 3 0.52 -46.08 22.96
N GLY A 4 1.70 -45.61 22.55
CA GLY A 4 2.07 -44.20 22.59
C GLY A 4 1.14 -43.39 21.69
N GLY A 5 0.36 -42.48 22.30
CA GLY A 5 -0.64 -41.68 21.59
C GLY A 5 -0.04 -40.55 20.73
N PRO A 6 -0.68 -40.18 19.60
CA PRO A 6 -0.18 -39.21 18.61
C PRO A 6 -0.29 -37.71 19.02
N ASN A 7 -0.66 -37.40 20.27
CA ASN A 7 -1.06 -36.04 20.64
C ASN A 7 0.10 -35.04 20.80
N PHE A 8 1.34 -35.50 21.01
CA PHE A 8 2.49 -34.61 21.21
C PHE A 8 2.97 -33.96 19.90
N HIS A 9 2.94 -34.70 18.79
CA HIS A 9 3.37 -34.20 17.48
C HIS A 9 2.41 -33.16 16.89
N ILE A 10 1.10 -33.32 17.11
CA ILE A 10 0.09 -32.38 16.61
C ILE A 10 0.19 -31.01 17.32
N CYS A 11 0.40 -30.99 18.64
CA CYS A 11 0.60 -29.74 19.40
C CYS A 11 1.94 -29.04 19.11
N GLN A 12 3.01 -29.80 18.87
CA GLN A 12 4.29 -29.23 18.45
C GLN A 12 4.23 -28.69 17.01
N PHE A 13 3.52 -29.39 16.11
CA PHE A 13 3.31 -28.95 14.74
C PHE A 13 2.44 -27.68 14.68
N SER A 14 1.36 -27.62 15.45
CA SER A 14 0.48 -26.45 15.51
C SER A 14 1.19 -25.22 16.11
N SER A 15 2.03 -25.41 17.13
CA SER A 15 2.85 -24.34 17.71
C SER A 15 3.97 -23.87 16.77
N ALA A 16 4.61 -24.77 16.03
CA ALA A 16 5.59 -24.41 14.99
C ALA A 16 4.95 -23.67 13.82
N PHE A 17 3.77 -24.10 13.38
CA PHE A 17 2.99 -23.43 12.34
C PHE A 17 2.52 -22.04 12.79
N ALA A 18 1.98 -21.93 14.01
CA ALA A 18 1.59 -20.64 14.59
C ALA A 18 2.79 -19.69 14.73
N SER A 19 3.95 -20.18 15.16
CA SER A 19 5.18 -19.40 15.25
C SER A 19 5.66 -18.90 13.87
N SER A 20 5.57 -19.76 12.85
CA SER A 20 5.93 -19.41 11.47
C SER A 20 4.96 -18.38 10.87
N GLY A 21 3.65 -18.59 11.05
CA GLY A 21 2.62 -17.65 10.63
C GLY A 21 2.75 -16.29 11.32
N TYR A 22 3.01 -16.27 12.62
CA TYR A 22 3.31 -15.04 13.35
C TYR A 22 4.56 -14.35 12.83
N THR A 23 5.62 -15.08 12.51
CA THR A 23 6.85 -14.51 11.92
C THR A 23 6.60 -13.89 10.55
N ILE A 24 5.78 -14.53 9.71
CA ILE A 24 5.35 -13.98 8.40
C ILE A 24 4.54 -12.71 8.60
N TRP A 25 3.58 -12.72 9.53
CA TRP A 25 2.76 -11.56 9.87
C TRP A 25 3.60 -10.34 10.28
N LEU A 26 4.62 -10.55 11.11
CA LEU A 26 5.50 -9.49 11.58
C LEU A 26 6.29 -8.79 10.45
N PHE A 27 6.44 -9.38 9.26
CA PHE A 27 7.06 -8.66 8.13
C PHE A 27 6.20 -7.51 7.61
N ILE A 28 4.87 -7.68 7.62
CA ILE A 28 3.92 -6.74 7.01
C ILE A 28 3.05 -5.99 8.01
N ALA A 29 3.20 -6.25 9.33
CA ALA A 29 2.32 -5.69 10.36
C ALA A 29 2.25 -4.15 10.32
N SER A 30 3.37 -3.47 10.06
CA SER A 30 3.40 -2.01 9.89
C SER A 30 2.70 -1.52 8.62
N ASP A 31 2.64 -2.39 7.61
CA ASP A 31 2.23 -2.05 6.25
C ASP A 31 0.77 -2.42 5.97
N VAL A 32 0.07 -2.92 6.99
CA VAL A 32 -1.36 -3.20 6.90
C VAL A 32 -2.17 -1.93 6.72
N GLN A 33 -1.82 -0.89 7.48
CA GLN A 33 -2.50 0.39 7.43
C GLN A 33 -2.04 1.27 6.26
N THR A 34 -0.88 0.99 5.67
CA THR A 34 -0.25 1.83 4.63
C THR A 34 -0.42 1.26 3.23
N ILE A 35 -0.46 -0.08 3.07
CA ILE A 35 -0.53 -0.75 1.77
C ILE A 35 -1.66 -1.78 1.73
N LEU A 36 -1.71 -2.75 2.66
CA LEU A 36 -2.65 -3.88 2.54
C LEU A 36 -4.11 -3.44 2.52
N LEU A 37 -4.55 -2.71 3.56
CA LEU A 37 -5.92 -2.22 3.65
C LEU A 37 -6.21 -1.14 2.61
N PRO A 38 -5.37 -0.09 2.44
CA PRO A 38 -5.64 0.93 1.42
C PRO A 38 -5.74 0.37 0.01
N SER A 39 -4.83 -0.52 -0.41
CA SER A 39 -4.87 -1.10 -1.77
C SER A 39 -6.07 -2.02 -1.95
N THR A 40 -6.49 -2.73 -0.89
CA THR A 40 -7.73 -3.52 -0.91
C THR A 40 -8.96 -2.63 -1.07
N ILE A 41 -9.04 -1.53 -0.29
CA ILE A 41 -10.11 -0.54 -0.38
C ILE A 41 -10.13 0.06 -1.79
N PHE A 42 -8.98 0.49 -2.31
CA PHE A 42 -8.86 1.01 -3.67
C PHE A 42 -9.35 0.00 -4.70
N GLY A 43 -8.83 -1.24 -4.65
CA GLY A 43 -9.16 -2.31 -5.57
C GLY A 43 -10.66 -2.56 -5.68
N ILE A 44 -11.31 -2.73 -4.53
CA ILE A 44 -12.75 -3.04 -4.46
C ILE A 44 -13.59 -1.82 -4.86
N THR A 45 -13.34 -0.66 -4.26
CA THR A 45 -14.19 0.52 -4.52
C THR A 45 -14.10 1.02 -5.94
N ASN A 46 -12.93 0.95 -6.57
CA ASN A 46 -12.74 1.40 -7.95
C ASN A 46 -13.18 0.33 -8.96
N ALA A 47 -13.12 -0.96 -8.62
CA ALA A 47 -13.79 -2.01 -9.42
C ALA A 47 -15.31 -1.82 -9.41
N LEU A 48 -15.91 -1.55 -8.24
CA LEU A 48 -17.34 -1.28 -8.11
C LEU A 48 -17.76 0.01 -8.83
N ALA A 49 -16.98 1.09 -8.70
CA ALA A 49 -17.23 2.34 -9.42
C ALA A 49 -17.16 2.16 -10.95
N ALA A 50 -16.31 1.24 -11.43
CA ALA A 50 -16.19 0.94 -12.85
C ALA A 50 -17.36 0.14 -13.45
N LEU A 51 -18.17 -0.54 -12.62
CA LEU A 51 -19.39 -1.24 -13.04
C LEU A 51 -20.52 -0.24 -13.40
N GLY A 52 -20.59 0.89 -12.69
CA GLY A 52 -21.51 1.99 -12.95
C GLY A 52 -22.90 1.80 -12.32
N PHE A 53 -23.43 2.85 -11.68
CA PHE A 53 -24.68 2.81 -10.92
C PHE A 53 -25.98 2.84 -11.77
N GLY A 54 -25.88 3.02 -13.09
CA GLY A 54 -27.05 3.23 -13.97
C GLY A 54 -27.87 1.98 -14.25
N GLU A 55 -27.34 0.78 -14.00
CA GLU A 55 -27.99 -0.49 -14.34
C GLU A 55 -27.88 -1.55 -13.24
N VAL A 56 -28.06 -1.14 -11.97
CA VAL A 56 -27.88 -2.02 -10.79
C VAL A 56 -28.64 -3.34 -10.90
N GLN A 57 -29.81 -3.35 -11.54
CA GLN A 57 -30.65 -4.53 -11.65
C GLN A 57 -30.14 -5.55 -12.70
N SER A 58 -29.47 -5.11 -13.77
CA SER A 58 -28.82 -5.99 -14.75
C SER A 58 -27.42 -6.43 -14.29
N GLN A 59 -26.76 -5.61 -13.45
CA GLN A 59 -25.37 -5.82 -13.02
C GLN A 59 -25.20 -6.44 -11.62
N SER A 60 -26.28 -6.70 -10.89
CA SER A 60 -26.24 -7.29 -9.53
C SER A 60 -25.30 -8.51 -9.38
N PRO A 61 -25.24 -9.46 -10.33
CA PRO A 61 -24.28 -10.57 -10.27
C PRO A 61 -22.80 -10.12 -10.29
N ALA A 62 -22.48 -9.04 -11.03
CA ALA A 62 -21.14 -8.50 -11.13
C ALA A 62 -20.69 -7.80 -9.83
N TYR A 63 -21.58 -7.01 -9.22
CA TYR A 63 -21.34 -6.39 -7.90
C TYR A 63 -21.03 -7.45 -6.84
N LEU A 64 -21.86 -8.49 -6.76
CA LEU A 64 -21.67 -9.58 -5.80
C LEU A 64 -20.38 -10.37 -6.07
N SER A 65 -20.03 -10.59 -7.34
CA SER A 65 -18.77 -11.22 -7.75
C SER A 65 -17.56 -10.41 -7.27
N THR A 66 -17.57 -9.09 -7.46
CA THR A 66 -16.49 -8.20 -6.99
C THR A 66 -16.34 -8.23 -5.47
N VAL A 67 -17.44 -8.18 -4.72
CA VAL A 67 -17.40 -8.26 -3.25
C VAL A 67 -16.89 -9.62 -2.78
N ARG A 68 -17.30 -10.72 -3.42
CA ARG A 68 -16.79 -12.08 -3.11
C ARG A 68 -15.29 -12.24 -3.39
N ARG A 69 -14.68 -11.35 -4.16
CA ARG A 69 -13.24 -11.35 -4.45
C ARG A 69 -12.39 -10.61 -3.41
N ILE A 70 -12.98 -9.99 -2.38
CA ILE A 70 -12.23 -9.34 -1.29
C ILE A 70 -11.10 -10.23 -0.72
N PRO A 71 -11.32 -11.51 -0.38
CA PRO A 71 -10.25 -12.36 0.13
C PRO A 71 -9.12 -12.60 -0.88
N LEU A 72 -9.44 -12.65 -2.18
CA LEU A 72 -8.44 -12.79 -3.24
C LEU A 72 -7.61 -11.51 -3.39
N VAL A 73 -8.24 -10.33 -3.28
CA VAL A 73 -7.53 -9.05 -3.31
C VAL A 73 -6.58 -8.94 -2.11
N ILE A 74 -7.05 -9.24 -0.89
CA ILE A 74 -6.21 -9.24 0.32
C ILE A 74 -5.05 -10.23 0.16
N GLY A 75 -5.33 -11.44 -0.35
CA GLY A 75 -4.32 -12.45 -0.62
C GLY A 75 -3.28 -11.99 -1.64
N TRP A 76 -3.71 -11.42 -2.76
CA TRP A 76 -2.83 -10.91 -3.81
C TRP A 76 -1.93 -9.78 -3.30
N VAL A 77 -2.50 -8.78 -2.62
CA VAL A 77 -1.73 -7.66 -2.07
C VAL A 77 -0.75 -8.17 -1.00
N GLY A 78 -1.20 -9.04 -0.09
CA GLY A 78 -0.37 -9.59 0.98
C GLY A 78 0.82 -10.42 0.47
N ILE A 79 0.59 -11.33 -0.48
CA ILE A 79 1.65 -12.17 -1.06
C ILE A 79 2.66 -11.33 -1.85
N ASN A 80 2.23 -10.26 -2.53
CA ASN A 80 3.13 -9.31 -3.19
C ASN A 80 3.88 -8.40 -2.22
N LEU A 81 3.28 -8.05 -1.07
CA LEU A 81 3.90 -7.19 -0.05
C LEU A 81 4.98 -7.89 0.77
N LEU A 82 4.81 -9.18 1.05
CA LEU A 82 5.76 -9.99 1.82
C LEU A 82 7.21 -9.97 1.28
N PRO A 83 7.48 -10.26 0.00
CA PRO A 83 8.86 -10.28 -0.49
C PRO A 83 9.46 -8.87 -0.58
N LEU A 84 8.64 -7.83 -0.80
CA LEU A 84 9.07 -6.42 -0.76
C LEU A 84 9.56 -6.03 0.64
N THR A 85 8.76 -6.33 1.67
CA THR A 85 9.11 -6.05 3.07
C THR A 85 10.32 -6.87 3.53
N MET A 86 10.39 -8.15 3.17
CA MET A 86 11.57 -8.99 3.43
C MET A 86 12.84 -8.42 2.79
N ASN A 87 12.77 -7.93 1.54
CA ASN A 87 13.91 -7.33 0.87
C ASN A 87 14.36 -6.02 1.53
N ASN A 88 13.40 -5.20 1.98
CA ASN A 88 13.69 -3.93 2.65
C ASN A 88 14.26 -4.11 4.06
N GLN A 89 13.94 -5.21 4.75
CA GLN A 89 14.31 -5.45 6.14
C GLN A 89 15.59 -6.30 6.31
N ARG A 90 16.03 -7.05 5.28
CA ARG A 90 17.07 -8.08 5.42
C ARG A 90 18.53 -7.62 5.50
N SER A 91 18.85 -6.39 5.12
CA SER A 91 20.24 -5.94 5.09
C SER A 91 20.76 -5.61 6.49
N PRO A 92 22.07 -5.68 6.77
CA PRO A 92 22.61 -5.31 8.08
C PRO A 92 22.23 -3.88 8.52
N SER A 93 22.25 -2.91 7.59
CA SER A 93 21.84 -1.53 7.87
C SER A 93 20.34 -1.42 8.12
N SER A 94 19.51 -2.16 7.38
CA SER A 94 18.06 -2.27 7.64
C SER A 94 17.77 -2.84 9.03
N ILE A 95 18.52 -3.86 9.45
CA ILE A 95 18.35 -4.47 10.78
C ILE A 95 18.74 -3.45 11.86
N ALA A 96 19.82 -2.68 11.67
CA ALA A 96 20.25 -1.66 12.62
C ALA A 96 19.28 -0.48 12.75
N GLU A 97 18.62 -0.10 11.65
CA GLU A 97 17.49 0.84 11.59
C GLU A 97 16.28 0.28 12.35
N ASP A 98 15.83 -0.92 12.00
CA ASP A 98 14.65 -1.54 12.59
C ASP A 98 14.85 -1.88 14.07
N SER A 99 16.07 -2.15 14.53
CA SER A 99 16.36 -2.30 15.96
C SER A 99 16.04 -1.04 16.78
N LEU A 100 16.06 0.15 16.16
CA LEU A 100 15.60 1.38 16.80
C LEU A 100 14.10 1.58 16.63
N ASN A 101 13.63 1.57 15.38
CA ASN A 101 12.27 1.98 15.06
C ASN A 101 11.23 0.90 15.38
N LYS A 102 11.56 -0.36 15.12
CA LYS A 102 10.64 -1.50 15.04
C LYS A 102 11.30 -2.81 15.56
N PRO A 103 11.78 -2.85 16.82
CA PRO A 103 12.57 -3.96 17.35
C PRO A 103 11.82 -5.30 17.39
N TRP A 104 10.49 -5.25 17.30
CA TRP A 104 9.61 -6.42 17.22
C TRP A 104 9.64 -7.13 15.86
N ARG A 105 10.23 -6.54 14.81
CA ARG A 105 10.30 -7.16 13.47
C ARG A 105 11.08 -8.47 13.46
N PRO A 106 10.88 -9.37 12.48
CA PRO A 106 11.45 -10.72 12.50
C PRO A 106 12.97 -10.79 12.63
N LEU A 107 13.69 -9.88 11.98
CA LEU A 107 15.14 -9.89 11.94
C LEU A 107 15.78 -9.23 13.17
N PRO A 108 15.36 -8.03 13.63
CA PRO A 108 15.81 -7.48 14.91
C PRO A 108 15.52 -8.41 16.10
N SER A 109 14.35 -9.06 16.11
CA SER A 109 13.96 -10.02 17.15
C SER A 109 14.58 -11.41 16.99
N LYS A 110 15.49 -11.60 16.01
CA LYS A 110 16.25 -12.84 15.78
C LYS A 110 15.39 -14.08 15.50
N ARG A 111 14.15 -13.90 15.01
CA ARG A 111 13.29 -15.00 14.57
C ARG A 111 13.79 -15.66 13.29
N LEU A 112 14.50 -14.89 12.47
CA LEU A 112 15.12 -15.36 11.22
C LEU A 112 16.50 -14.74 11.06
N SER A 113 17.37 -15.42 10.33
CA SER A 113 18.59 -14.85 9.76
C SER A 113 18.29 -14.13 8.44
N GLY A 114 19.18 -13.22 8.00
CA GLY A 114 19.05 -12.56 6.70
C GLY A 114 19.05 -13.54 5.52
N SER A 115 19.75 -14.68 5.61
CA SER A 115 19.75 -15.71 4.58
C SER A 115 18.44 -16.53 4.55
N GLN A 116 17.83 -16.79 5.70
CA GLN A 116 16.49 -17.38 5.79
C GLN A 116 15.45 -16.43 5.18
N ALA A 117 15.47 -15.15 5.54
CA ALA A 117 14.57 -14.15 4.96
C ALA A 117 14.73 -14.02 3.44
N LYS A 118 15.97 -14.07 2.91
CA LYS A 118 16.22 -14.05 1.46
C LYS A 118 15.60 -15.28 0.75
N ARG A 119 15.68 -16.47 1.33
CA ARG A 119 15.05 -17.68 0.76
C ARG A 119 13.52 -17.57 0.75
N LEU A 120 12.93 -17.11 1.86
CA LEU A 120 11.49 -16.86 1.93
C LEU A 120 11.03 -15.82 0.90
N MET A 121 11.80 -14.72 0.75
CA MET A 121 11.54 -13.67 -0.23
C MET A 121 11.43 -14.23 -1.65
N PHE A 122 12.39 -15.06 -2.11
CA PHE A 122 12.28 -15.67 -3.43
C PHE A 122 11.09 -16.63 -3.55
N GLY A 123 10.79 -17.39 -2.48
CA GLY A 123 9.58 -18.22 -2.44
C GLY A 123 8.30 -17.40 -2.63
N PHE A 124 8.18 -16.24 -1.98
CA PHE A 124 7.02 -15.37 -2.13
C PHE A 124 6.97 -14.63 -3.47
N TYR A 125 8.10 -14.33 -4.12
CA TYR A 125 8.10 -13.85 -5.51
C TYR A 125 7.56 -14.92 -6.47
N THR A 126 7.95 -16.18 -6.31
CA THR A 126 7.37 -17.27 -7.11
C THR A 126 5.87 -17.43 -6.81
N LEU A 127 5.50 -17.41 -5.52
CA LEU A 127 4.10 -17.57 -5.10
C LEU A 127 3.20 -16.44 -5.63
N SER A 128 3.66 -15.19 -5.61
CA SER A 128 2.89 -14.04 -6.15
C SER A 128 2.64 -14.17 -7.65
N MET A 129 3.63 -14.63 -8.43
CA MET A 129 3.47 -14.88 -9.86
C MET A 129 2.50 -16.03 -10.14
N VAL A 130 2.63 -17.15 -9.43
CA VAL A 130 1.71 -18.29 -9.55
C VAL A 130 0.28 -17.89 -9.17
N PHE A 131 0.12 -17.17 -8.05
CA PHE A 131 -1.18 -16.67 -7.61
C PHE A 131 -1.81 -15.76 -8.68
N SER A 132 -1.05 -14.80 -9.21
CA SER A 132 -1.53 -13.87 -10.24
C SER A 132 -1.94 -14.60 -11.53
N PHE A 133 -1.24 -15.68 -11.89
CA PHE A 133 -1.57 -16.54 -13.02
C PHE A 133 -2.87 -17.32 -12.76
N CYS A 134 -3.00 -18.00 -11.61
CA CYS A 134 -4.18 -18.80 -11.27
C CYS A 134 -5.48 -17.98 -11.18
N TYR A 135 -5.40 -16.72 -10.73
CA TYR A 135 -6.57 -15.85 -10.54
C TYR A 135 -6.74 -14.79 -11.64
N SER A 136 -5.97 -14.88 -12.73
CA SER A 136 -6.11 -14.08 -13.95
C SER A 136 -6.14 -12.55 -13.72
N GLY A 137 -5.22 -12.03 -12.90
CA GLY A 137 -5.10 -10.60 -12.63
C GLY A 137 -3.80 -10.22 -11.93
N GLY A 138 -3.27 -9.02 -12.21
CA GLY A 138 -2.15 -8.44 -11.47
C GLY A 138 -0.76 -8.96 -11.85
N HIS A 139 -0.61 -9.80 -12.88
CA HIS A 139 0.68 -10.41 -13.24
C HIS A 139 1.74 -9.38 -13.69
N ARG A 140 1.32 -8.35 -14.45
CA ARG A 140 2.22 -7.26 -14.88
C ARG A 140 2.68 -6.42 -13.69
N GLN A 141 1.78 -6.18 -12.75
CA GLN A 141 2.02 -5.45 -11.52
C GLN A 141 2.95 -6.24 -10.60
N CYS A 142 2.79 -7.56 -10.51
CA CYS A 142 3.72 -8.44 -9.79
C CYS A 142 5.15 -8.34 -10.36
N LEU A 143 5.31 -8.41 -11.69
CA LEU A 143 6.60 -8.19 -12.35
C LEU A 143 7.16 -6.79 -12.05
N GLY A 144 6.32 -5.76 -12.15
CA GLY A 144 6.68 -4.39 -11.81
C GLY A 144 7.18 -4.27 -10.37
N LEU A 145 6.50 -4.87 -9.40
CA LEU A 145 6.88 -4.88 -7.99
C LEU A 145 8.21 -5.60 -7.75
N ILE A 146 8.48 -6.70 -8.46
CA ILE A 146 9.78 -7.40 -8.39
C ILE A 146 10.91 -6.47 -8.88
N VAL A 147 10.72 -5.83 -10.03
CA VAL A 147 11.70 -4.90 -10.61
C VAL A 147 11.91 -3.70 -9.69
N LEU A 148 10.84 -3.05 -9.24
CA LEU A 148 10.89 -1.90 -8.34
C LEU A 148 11.55 -2.24 -7.01
N SER A 149 11.23 -3.40 -6.41
CA SER A 149 11.87 -3.89 -5.18
C SER A 149 13.37 -4.11 -5.37
N THR A 150 13.76 -4.62 -6.54
CA THR A 150 15.17 -4.82 -6.90
C THR A 150 15.88 -3.48 -7.05
N CYS A 151 15.30 -2.51 -7.76
CA CYS A 151 15.85 -1.17 -7.88
C CYS A 151 15.97 -0.47 -6.52
N TYR A 152 14.91 -0.53 -5.71
CA TYR A 152 14.85 0.12 -4.39
C TYR A 152 15.95 -0.40 -3.46
N ASN A 153 16.09 -1.72 -3.34
CA ASN A 153 16.96 -2.34 -2.34
C ASN A 153 18.31 -2.78 -2.88
N SER A 154 18.36 -3.40 -4.05
CA SER A 154 19.59 -4.00 -4.59
C SER A 154 20.46 -2.99 -5.33
N PHE A 155 19.85 -2.00 -5.97
CA PHE A 155 20.57 -0.88 -6.61
C PHE A 155 20.61 0.38 -5.72
N GLY A 156 20.10 0.31 -4.49
CA GLY A 156 20.17 1.40 -3.51
C GLY A 156 19.33 2.64 -3.86
N ALA A 157 18.39 2.54 -4.81
CA ALA A 157 17.59 3.67 -5.23
C ALA A 157 16.68 4.21 -4.10
N GLY A 158 16.34 3.37 -3.12
CA GLY A 158 15.58 3.77 -1.93
C GLY A 158 16.40 4.53 -0.88
N ASP A 159 17.73 4.52 -0.99
CA ASP A 159 18.64 5.08 0.01
C ASP A 159 19.42 6.30 -0.51
N HIS A 160 19.75 6.37 -1.82
CA HIS A 160 20.67 7.41 -2.34
C HIS A 160 20.04 8.71 -2.82
N ASN A 161 18.78 8.70 -3.27
CA ASN A 161 18.13 9.89 -3.82
C ASN A 161 16.66 9.97 -3.39
N PRO A 162 16.25 11.03 -2.66
CA PRO A 162 14.90 11.16 -2.14
C PRO A 162 13.82 11.23 -3.23
N VAL A 163 14.12 11.86 -4.37
CA VAL A 163 13.18 11.98 -5.49
C VAL A 163 12.99 10.62 -6.16
N VAL A 164 14.08 9.89 -6.41
CA VAL A 164 14.02 8.55 -7.02
C VAL A 164 13.28 7.58 -6.10
N ARG A 165 13.54 7.64 -4.79
CA ARG A 165 12.79 6.89 -3.77
C ARG A 165 11.29 7.16 -3.87
N ASN A 166 10.88 8.43 -3.89
CA ASN A 166 9.46 8.80 -3.99
C ASN A 166 8.83 8.33 -5.31
N ILE A 167 9.56 8.40 -6.43
CA ILE A 167 9.11 7.87 -7.72
C ILE A 167 8.90 6.35 -7.63
N ILE A 168 9.86 5.61 -7.09
CA ILE A 168 9.74 4.15 -6.94
C ILE A 168 8.59 3.78 -6.02
N ASN A 169 8.41 4.49 -4.90
CA ASN A 169 7.29 4.29 -4.00
C ASN A 169 5.96 4.55 -4.71
N ALA A 170 5.83 5.66 -5.44
CA ALA A 170 4.64 5.98 -6.22
C ALA A 170 4.31 4.91 -7.27
N LEU A 171 5.31 4.42 -8.00
CA LEU A 171 5.16 3.32 -8.95
C LEU A 171 4.79 2.00 -8.25
N GLY A 172 5.29 1.76 -7.04
CA GLY A 172 4.90 0.62 -6.21
C GLY A 172 3.42 0.67 -5.85
N TYR A 173 2.94 1.83 -5.38
CA TYR A 173 1.51 2.07 -5.13
C TYR A 173 0.67 1.94 -6.40
N LEU A 174 1.15 2.43 -7.55
CA LEU A 174 0.50 2.22 -8.85
C LEU A 174 0.31 0.73 -9.12
N CYS A 175 1.35 -0.09 -8.93
CA CYS A 175 1.26 -1.54 -9.11
C CYS A 175 0.30 -2.19 -8.11
N PHE A 176 0.37 -1.86 -6.82
CA PHE A 176 -0.55 -2.42 -5.82
C PHE A 176 -2.00 -2.04 -6.11
N ASN A 177 -2.27 -0.77 -6.36
CA ASN A 177 -3.62 -0.27 -6.61
C ASN A 177 -4.21 -0.82 -7.91
N SER A 178 -3.48 -0.74 -9.02
CA SER A 178 -3.97 -1.26 -10.31
C SER A 178 -4.11 -2.79 -10.31
N GLY A 179 -3.20 -3.52 -9.67
CA GLY A 179 -3.28 -4.97 -9.57
C GLY A 179 -4.43 -5.43 -8.67
N ALA A 180 -4.68 -4.72 -7.56
CA ALA A 180 -5.84 -4.97 -6.71
C ALA A 180 -7.16 -4.80 -7.48
N VAL A 181 -7.27 -3.78 -8.35
CA VAL A 181 -8.43 -3.60 -9.23
C VAL A 181 -8.54 -4.74 -10.25
N GLU A 182 -7.45 -5.16 -10.90
CA GLU A 182 -7.48 -6.28 -11.86
C GLU A 182 -7.98 -7.59 -11.21
N VAL A 183 -7.52 -7.89 -9.99
CA VAL A 183 -7.93 -9.07 -9.23
C VAL A 183 -9.41 -8.98 -8.82
N ALA A 184 -9.87 -7.78 -8.45
CA ALA A 184 -11.26 -7.51 -8.09
C ALA A 184 -12.22 -7.64 -9.28
N LEU A 185 -11.80 -7.23 -10.48
CA LEU A 185 -12.57 -7.36 -11.73
C LEU A 185 -12.55 -8.80 -12.27
N GLY A 186 -11.42 -9.51 -12.12
CA GLY A 186 -11.37 -10.95 -12.26
C GLY A 186 -11.30 -11.54 -13.66
N SER A 187 -11.07 -10.71 -14.68
CA SER A 187 -11.25 -11.09 -16.08
C SER A 187 -10.11 -10.61 -16.98
N GLY A 188 -8.84 -10.83 -16.62
CA GLY A 188 -7.68 -10.42 -17.44
C GLY A 188 -7.72 -8.98 -17.94
N SER A 189 -8.54 -8.14 -17.27
CA SER A 189 -9.00 -6.86 -17.79
C SER A 189 -7.88 -5.89 -17.53
N ALA A 190 -7.05 -5.65 -18.54
CA ALA A 190 -5.98 -4.69 -18.41
C ALA A 190 -6.61 -3.33 -18.10
N VAL A 191 -6.30 -2.79 -16.93
CA VAL A 191 -6.79 -1.48 -16.44
C VAL A 191 -6.47 -0.33 -17.42
N PHE A 192 -5.49 -0.55 -18.31
CA PHE A 192 -5.04 0.39 -19.34
C PHE A 192 -5.43 -0.01 -20.77
N ALA A 193 -6.16 -1.12 -20.97
CA ALA A 193 -6.75 -1.43 -22.27
C ALA A 193 -8.01 -0.58 -22.42
N GLY A 194 -7.93 0.46 -23.25
CA GLY A 194 -9.00 1.41 -23.47
C GLY A 194 -10.30 0.70 -23.86
N SER A 195 -11.32 0.80 -23.02
CA SER A 195 -12.69 0.55 -23.46
C SER A 195 -13.27 1.88 -23.95
N PRO A 196 -13.50 2.06 -25.26
CA PRO A 196 -14.14 3.26 -25.78
C PRO A 196 -15.64 3.16 -25.47
N GLY A 197 -16.03 3.68 -24.31
CA GLY A 197 -17.41 3.80 -23.91
C GLY A 197 -17.51 4.90 -22.87
N ALA A 198 -18.48 5.79 -23.04
CA ALA A 198 -18.74 6.97 -22.22
C ALA A 198 -19.07 6.60 -20.75
N ARG A 199 -18.07 6.13 -20.00
CA ARG A 199 -18.14 6.03 -18.54
C ARG A 199 -17.69 7.36 -17.96
N GLN A 200 -18.51 7.91 -17.08
CA GLN A 200 -18.27 9.16 -16.34
C GLN A 200 -16.97 9.10 -15.50
N TYR A 201 -16.50 7.89 -15.16
CA TYR A 201 -15.28 7.64 -14.40
C TYR A 201 -14.20 6.95 -15.24
N SER A 202 -13.03 7.58 -15.33
CA SER A 202 -11.82 7.00 -15.95
C SER A 202 -10.90 6.41 -14.89
N LEU A 203 -10.90 5.07 -14.78
CA LEU A 203 -10.05 4.32 -13.84
C LEU A 203 -8.56 4.59 -14.04
N SER A 204 -8.11 4.67 -15.30
CA SER A 204 -6.71 4.92 -15.64
C SER A 204 -6.28 6.32 -15.21
N LEU A 205 -7.10 7.34 -15.46
CA LEU A 205 -6.86 8.71 -14.97
C LEU A 205 -6.81 8.72 -13.44
N TRP A 206 -7.75 8.03 -12.78
CA TRP A 206 -7.80 7.99 -11.33
C TRP A 206 -6.56 7.35 -10.70
N ILE A 207 -6.05 6.26 -11.29
CA ILE A 207 -4.80 5.64 -10.86
C ILE A 207 -3.62 6.59 -11.04
N VAL A 208 -3.57 7.38 -12.12
CA VAL A 208 -2.53 8.38 -12.33
C VAL A 208 -2.63 9.50 -11.28
N VAL A 209 -3.84 9.97 -10.97
CA VAL A 209 -4.09 10.98 -9.92
C VAL A 209 -3.62 10.47 -8.55
N ILE A 210 -4.01 9.24 -8.16
CA ILE A 210 -3.52 8.63 -6.93
C ILE A 210 -2.00 8.49 -6.93
N THR A 211 -1.41 8.05 -8.04
CA THR A 211 0.06 7.93 -8.17
C THR A 211 0.74 9.28 -7.95
N ALA A 212 0.18 10.37 -8.48
CA ALA A 212 0.67 11.72 -8.28
C ALA A 212 0.53 12.20 -6.82
N ILE A 213 -0.57 11.85 -6.14
CA ILE A 213 -0.74 12.12 -4.70
C ILE A 213 0.37 11.43 -3.91
N ILE A 214 0.59 10.13 -4.14
CA ILE A 214 1.64 9.37 -3.44
C ILE A 214 3.01 9.99 -3.72
N LEU A 215 3.33 10.30 -4.98
CA LEU A 215 4.60 10.93 -5.36
C LEU A 215 4.86 12.26 -4.62
N THR A 216 3.81 13.04 -4.40
CA THR A 216 3.92 14.41 -3.84
C THR A 216 3.71 14.49 -2.34
N THR A 217 3.20 13.45 -1.68
CA THR A 217 2.82 13.53 -0.25
C THR A 217 3.27 12.35 0.61
N MET A 218 3.64 11.19 0.03
CA MET A 218 3.98 9.98 0.80
C MET A 218 5.20 10.14 1.70
N HIS A 219 6.12 11.06 1.36
CA HIS A 219 7.28 11.37 2.21
C HIS A 219 6.90 12.03 3.54
N VAL A 220 5.61 12.23 3.84
CA VAL A 220 5.13 12.45 5.22
C VAL A 220 5.58 11.34 6.17
N GLN A 221 5.75 10.11 5.69
CA GLN A 221 6.28 9.01 6.50
C GLN A 221 7.73 9.28 6.95
N ASP A 222 8.56 9.85 6.06
CA ASP A 222 9.97 10.11 6.35
C ASP A 222 10.13 11.11 7.52
N MET A 223 9.10 11.92 7.82
CA MET A 223 9.13 12.88 8.92
C MET A 223 9.21 12.20 10.30
N CYS A 224 8.53 11.06 10.49
CA CYS A 224 8.61 10.32 11.75
C CYS A 224 9.75 9.31 11.82
N ASP A 225 10.41 9.02 10.69
CA ASP A 225 11.45 8.00 10.55
C ASP A 225 12.88 8.60 10.46
N GLN A 226 13.04 9.92 10.60
CA GLN A 226 14.31 10.66 10.41
C GLN A 226 15.52 10.05 11.15
N GLU A 227 15.39 9.68 12.43
CA GLU A 227 16.49 9.12 13.22
C GLU A 227 16.96 7.76 12.67
N GLY A 228 16.01 6.87 12.35
CA GLY A 228 16.31 5.58 11.75
C GLY A 228 16.88 5.70 10.34
N ASP A 229 16.34 6.63 9.53
CA ASP A 229 16.85 6.94 8.20
C ASP A 229 18.30 7.44 8.26
N ALA A 230 18.60 8.34 9.20
CA ALA A 230 19.96 8.84 9.41
C ALA A 230 20.93 7.70 9.80
N LYS A 231 20.51 6.81 10.70
CA LYS A 231 21.32 5.65 11.09
C LYS A 231 21.57 4.66 9.94
N ARG A 232 20.60 4.50 9.05
CA ARG A 232 20.76 3.68 7.83
C ARG A 232 21.64 4.37 6.78
N GLY A 233 21.87 5.68 6.89
CA GLY A 233 22.52 6.48 5.86
C GLY A 233 21.61 6.79 4.67
N ARG A 234 20.28 6.78 4.88
CA ARG A 234 19.30 7.15 3.87
C ARG A 234 19.29 8.65 3.62
N ARG A 235 19.16 9.03 2.36
CA ARG A 235 18.93 10.41 1.93
C ARG A 235 17.44 10.65 1.71
N THR A 236 16.67 10.81 2.79
CA THR A 236 15.25 11.21 2.74
C THR A 236 15.10 12.73 2.65
N LEU A 237 13.93 13.21 2.21
CA LEU A 237 13.69 14.66 2.04
C LEU A 237 14.08 15.49 3.28
N PRO A 238 13.58 15.19 4.49
CA PRO A 238 13.93 16.00 5.67
C PRO A 238 15.43 16.03 5.96
N LEU A 239 16.18 14.97 5.64
CA LEU A 239 17.63 14.90 5.84
C LEU A 239 18.43 15.64 4.74
N VAL A 240 17.86 15.80 3.54
CA VAL A 240 18.56 16.42 2.39
C VAL A 240 18.25 17.91 2.24
N ILE A 241 16.98 18.30 2.39
CA ILE A 241 16.54 19.70 2.20
C ILE A 241 16.18 20.41 3.51
N GLY A 242 16.30 19.69 4.64
CA GLY A 242 15.95 20.19 5.98
C GLY A 242 14.47 19.98 6.34
N ASP A 243 14.21 19.87 7.65
CA ASP A 243 12.89 19.59 8.21
C ASP A 243 11.81 20.58 7.73
N ALA A 244 12.08 21.89 7.80
CA ALA A 244 11.10 22.91 7.42
C ALA A 244 10.70 22.84 5.94
N ALA A 245 11.66 22.68 5.03
CA ALA A 245 11.38 22.60 3.59
C ALA A 245 10.64 21.30 3.25
N ALA A 246 10.98 20.18 3.89
CA ALA A 246 10.25 18.92 3.75
C ALA A 246 8.80 19.02 4.25
N ARG A 247 8.54 19.72 5.35
CA ARG A 247 7.16 19.96 5.83
C ARG A 247 6.34 20.77 4.84
N TRP A 248 6.91 21.83 4.26
CA TRP A 248 6.22 22.62 3.24
C TRP A 248 5.98 21.84 1.94
N SER A 249 6.89 20.97 1.53
CA SER A 249 6.68 20.12 0.36
C SER A 249 5.54 19.11 0.54
N ILE A 250 5.22 18.73 1.78
CA ILE A 250 4.02 17.93 2.12
C ILE A 250 2.79 18.83 2.24
N ALA A 251 2.89 19.96 2.93
CA ALA A 251 1.74 20.79 3.26
C ALA A 251 1.09 21.44 2.03
N LEU A 252 1.88 21.86 1.02
CA LEU A 252 1.35 22.58 -0.14
C LEU A 252 0.44 21.71 -1.05
N PRO A 253 0.80 20.46 -1.41
CA PRO A 253 -0.06 19.63 -2.24
C PRO A 253 -1.34 19.15 -1.55
N MET A 254 -1.36 19.09 -0.21
CA MET A 254 -2.49 18.51 0.53
C MET A 254 -3.83 19.22 0.25
N PRO A 255 -3.99 20.55 0.44
CA PRO A 255 -5.24 21.25 0.09
C PRO A 255 -5.61 21.12 -1.39
N VAL A 256 -4.61 21.16 -2.27
CA VAL A 256 -4.81 21.02 -3.73
C VAL A 256 -5.48 19.69 -4.03
N TRP A 257 -4.94 18.58 -3.54
CA TRP A 257 -5.54 17.26 -3.72
C TRP A 257 -6.86 17.10 -2.98
N GLY A 258 -6.99 17.64 -1.77
CA GLY A 258 -8.23 17.61 -1.00
C GLY A 258 -9.42 18.26 -1.71
N ILE A 259 -9.17 19.27 -2.57
CA ILE A 259 -10.19 19.95 -3.37
C ILE A 259 -10.36 19.28 -4.74
N ILE A 260 -9.26 19.01 -5.44
CA ILE A 260 -9.30 18.48 -6.82
C ILE A 260 -9.88 17.07 -6.87
N CYS A 261 -9.54 16.19 -5.92
CA CYS A 261 -9.98 14.80 -5.95
C CYS A 261 -11.51 14.63 -5.88
N PRO A 262 -12.23 15.27 -4.94
CA PRO A 262 -13.69 15.23 -4.93
C PRO A 262 -14.35 15.81 -6.19
N LEU A 263 -13.80 16.90 -6.74
CA LEU A 263 -14.29 17.51 -7.97
C LEU A 263 -14.13 16.58 -9.17
N LEU A 264 -12.95 15.98 -9.34
CA LEU A 264 -12.68 15.02 -10.41
C LEU A 264 -13.52 13.74 -10.27
N ALA A 265 -13.79 13.30 -9.04
CA ALA A 265 -14.59 12.12 -8.78
C ALA A 265 -16.11 12.36 -8.83
N GLY A 266 -16.56 13.62 -8.90
CA GLY A 266 -17.99 13.96 -8.82
C GLY A 266 -18.62 13.57 -7.49
N SER A 267 -17.86 13.62 -6.39
CA SER A 267 -18.29 13.13 -5.08
C SER A 267 -19.38 14.01 -4.45
N GLY A 268 -20.29 13.39 -3.69
CA GLY A 268 -21.30 14.11 -2.92
C GLY A 268 -20.69 15.06 -1.87
N PRO A 269 -21.44 16.07 -1.41
CA PRO A 269 -20.92 17.15 -0.55
C PRO A 269 -20.31 16.64 0.77
N LEU A 270 -20.85 15.57 1.34
CA LEU A 270 -20.30 14.95 2.55
C LEU A 270 -18.90 14.36 2.32
N ALA A 271 -18.73 13.59 1.25
CA ALA A 271 -17.44 12.98 0.91
C ALA A 271 -16.40 14.03 0.50
N ALA A 272 -16.83 15.06 -0.24
CA ALA A 272 -16.01 16.20 -0.58
C ALA A 272 -15.55 16.97 0.67
N GLY A 273 -16.48 17.32 1.57
CA GLY A 273 -16.17 18.00 2.82
C GLY A 273 -15.20 17.21 3.69
N LEU A 274 -15.39 15.89 3.82
CA LEU A 274 -14.48 15.03 4.57
C LEU A 274 -13.07 15.01 3.98
N SER A 275 -12.93 14.91 2.65
CA SER A 275 -11.63 14.94 1.97
C SER A 275 -10.90 16.27 2.21
N VAL A 276 -11.60 17.40 2.06
CA VAL A 276 -11.04 18.74 2.29
C VAL A 276 -10.61 18.90 3.74
N VAL A 277 -11.48 18.60 4.71
CA VAL A 277 -11.17 18.77 6.15
C VAL A 277 -9.94 17.96 6.55
N LEU A 278 -9.86 16.69 6.12
CA LEU A 278 -8.72 15.84 6.43
C LEU A 278 -7.43 16.32 5.73
N ALA A 279 -7.51 16.80 4.50
CA ALA A 279 -6.36 17.36 3.79
C ALA A 279 -5.78 18.58 4.50
N PHE A 280 -6.65 19.53 4.87
CA PHE A 280 -6.26 20.70 5.65
C PHE A 280 -5.73 20.31 7.04
N ALA A 281 -6.34 19.30 7.69
CA ALA A 281 -5.85 18.79 8.96
C ALA A 281 -4.40 18.28 8.83
N VAL A 282 -4.06 17.51 7.79
CA VAL A 282 -2.67 17.09 7.57
C VAL A 282 -1.74 18.30 7.37
N ALA A 283 -2.12 19.24 6.51
CA ALA A 283 -1.30 20.43 6.20
C ALA A 283 -1.05 21.33 7.42
N ILE A 284 -2.09 21.57 8.22
CA ILE A 284 -1.98 22.34 9.47
C ILE A 284 -1.12 21.55 10.47
N ARG A 285 -1.38 20.25 10.63
CA ARG A 285 -0.68 19.43 11.61
C ARG A 285 0.81 19.38 11.35
N ILE A 286 1.21 19.13 10.10
CA ILE A 286 2.62 18.97 9.74
C ILE A 286 3.43 20.27 9.95
N LEU A 287 2.78 21.43 9.89
CA LEU A 287 3.43 22.73 10.11
C LEU A 287 3.45 23.15 11.58
N MET A 288 2.39 22.86 12.34
CA MET A 288 2.20 23.32 13.72
C MET A 288 2.91 22.45 14.76
N TRP A 289 2.85 21.12 14.63
CA TRP A 289 3.42 20.21 15.62
C TRP A 289 4.60 19.44 15.03
N ARG A 290 5.81 19.76 15.52
CA ARG A 290 7.09 19.33 14.91
C ARG A 290 7.89 18.33 15.75
N ASP A 291 7.20 17.54 16.55
CA ASP A 291 7.80 16.43 17.28
C ASP A 291 7.45 15.08 16.64
N THR A 292 8.26 14.05 16.90
CA THR A 292 8.13 12.74 16.25
C THR A 292 6.81 12.04 16.58
N ALA A 293 6.22 12.26 17.77
CA ALA A 293 4.93 11.67 18.11
C ALA A 293 3.79 12.32 17.32
N SER A 294 3.85 13.65 17.16
CA SER A 294 2.94 14.40 16.30
C SER A 294 3.09 14.03 14.82
N ASP A 295 4.31 13.82 14.33
CA ASP A 295 4.55 13.37 12.94
C ASP A 295 3.96 11.99 12.69
N ARG A 296 4.09 11.04 13.64
CA ARG A 296 3.40 9.73 13.58
C ARG A 296 1.89 9.89 13.51
N MET A 297 1.32 10.80 14.31
CA MET A 297 -0.12 11.06 14.27
C MET A 297 -0.54 11.68 12.94
N THR A 298 0.23 12.63 12.41
CA THR A 298 0.00 13.24 11.10
C THR A 298 0.04 12.20 9.98
N PHE A 299 0.97 11.25 10.03
CA PHE A 299 1.00 10.12 9.09
C PHE A 299 -0.27 9.25 9.19
N ARG A 300 -0.80 9.00 10.38
CA ARG A 300 -2.09 8.29 10.54
C ARG A 300 -3.25 9.08 9.93
N VAL A 301 -3.33 10.38 10.17
CA VAL A 301 -4.36 11.25 9.56
C VAL A 301 -4.24 11.24 8.04
N TRP A 302 -3.02 11.27 7.50
CA TRP A 302 -2.78 11.12 6.06
C TRP A 302 -3.25 9.77 5.52
N ASN A 303 -3.01 8.66 6.23
CA ASN A 303 -3.52 7.33 5.84
C ASN A 303 -5.06 7.25 5.85
N VAL A 304 -5.71 7.94 6.79
CA VAL A 304 -7.18 8.07 6.79
C VAL A 304 -7.65 8.90 5.60
N TRP A 305 -7.01 10.04 5.35
CA TRP A 305 -7.33 10.91 4.22
C TRP A 305 -7.21 10.18 2.87
N ILE A 306 -6.08 9.52 2.61
CA ILE A 306 -5.87 8.82 1.33
C ILE A 306 -6.87 7.67 1.15
N SER A 307 -7.26 7.00 2.24
CA SER A 307 -8.31 5.97 2.20
C SER A 307 -9.68 6.55 1.83
N VAL A 308 -10.03 7.75 2.34
CA VAL A 308 -11.23 8.48 1.91
C VAL A 308 -11.13 8.83 0.43
N VAL A 309 -9.99 9.37 -0.01
CA VAL A 309 -9.74 9.70 -1.42
C VAL A 309 -9.95 8.48 -2.31
N TYR A 310 -9.43 7.30 -1.94
CA TYR A 310 -9.57 6.06 -2.71
C TYR A 310 -11.02 5.67 -2.99
N MET A 311 -11.94 5.99 -2.07
CA MET A 311 -13.36 5.65 -2.18
C MET A 311 -14.20 6.71 -2.92
N LEU A 312 -13.65 7.90 -3.18
CA LEU A 312 -14.39 9.03 -3.76
C LEU A 312 -15.16 8.71 -5.05
N PRO A 313 -14.62 7.92 -6.01
CA PRO A 313 -15.38 7.58 -7.22
C PRO A 313 -16.63 6.74 -6.95
N LEU A 314 -16.60 5.88 -5.93
CA LEU A 314 -17.76 5.09 -5.51
C LEU A 314 -18.79 5.94 -4.76
N LEU A 315 -18.30 6.98 -4.05
CA LEU A 315 -19.13 7.96 -3.33
C LEU A 315 -19.60 9.12 -4.23
N GLY A 316 -19.36 9.01 -5.54
CA GLY A 316 -19.91 9.86 -6.59
C GLY A 316 -21.41 9.66 -6.67
N GLY A 317 -22.17 10.71 -6.38
CA GLY A 317 -23.62 10.72 -6.52
C GLY A 317 -24.01 10.82 -7.99
N VAL A 318 -25.04 10.04 -8.35
CA VAL A 318 -25.83 10.14 -9.58
C VAL A 318 -25.99 11.60 -10.02
N SER A 319 -25.76 11.81 -11.32
CA SER A 319 -25.85 13.07 -12.07
C SER A 319 -26.84 14.10 -11.52
N TRP A 320 -26.36 15.34 -11.42
CA TRP A 320 -27.20 16.54 -11.49
C TRP A 320 -27.87 16.57 -12.87
N SER A 321 -29.17 16.26 -12.90
CA SER A 321 -30.10 16.57 -13.99
C SER A 321 -31.45 16.83 -13.37
#